data_AF-A0A257X6S0-F1
#
_entry.id   AF-A0A257X6S0-F1
#
_cell.length_a   1.000
_cell.length_b   1.000
_cell.length_c   1.000
_cell.angle_alpha   90.00
_cell.angle_beta   90.00
_cell.angle_gamma   90.00
#
_symmetry.space_group_name_H-M   'P 1'
#
loop_
_entity.id
_entity.type
_entity.pdbx_description
1 polymer ?
#
loop_
_entity_poly.entity_id
_entity_poly.type
_entity_poly.pdbx_seq_one_letter_code
_entity_poly.pdbx_strand_id
1 'polypeptide(L)' 'MATLIPSYSACASRMQAGERRFAQRLADKLEDDYLCWYDMPVGARRRYSDFIVLHPRRGLLLLEVKDWRLA' A
#
# COMPACT_ATOMS: atom_id res chain seq x y z
N MET A 1 5.09 -13.66 -0.05
CA MET A 1 5.22 -12.19 0.09
C MET A 1 4.12 -11.59 -0.76
N ALA A 2 3.36 -10.64 -0.20
CA ALA A 2 2.31 -9.97 -0.96
C ALA A 2 2.83 -9.30 -2.23
N THR A 3 1.97 -9.23 -3.24
CA THR A 3 2.30 -8.55 -4.49
C THR A 3 2.00 -7.07 -4.38
N LEU A 4 3.05 -6.23 -4.45
CA LEU A 4 2.90 -4.78 -4.54
C LEU A 4 2.70 -4.35 -6.00
N ILE A 5 1.69 -3.52 -6.25
CA ILE A 5 1.31 -3.05 -7.59
C ILE A 5 1.23 -1.51 -7.58
N PRO A 6 2.07 -0.80 -8.36
CA PRO A 6 3.22 -1.33 -9.10
C PRO A 6 4.30 -1.86 -8.14
N SER A 7 5.29 -2.61 -8.68
CA SER A 7 6.35 -3.20 -7.86
C SER A 7 7.08 -2.16 -7.01
N TYR A 8 7.63 -2.58 -5.86
CA TYR A 8 8.28 -1.66 -4.92
C TYR A 8 9.37 -0.80 -5.58
N SER A 9 10.21 -1.39 -6.42
CA SER A 9 11.26 -0.65 -7.15
C SER A 9 10.70 0.43 -8.09
N ALA A 10 9.50 0.24 -8.64
CA ALA A 10 8.87 1.17 -9.57
C ALA A 10 8.15 2.36 -8.88
N CYS A 11 7.82 2.23 -7.60
CA CYS A 11 7.12 3.28 -6.84
C CYS A 11 7.89 3.85 -5.64
N ALA A 12 8.96 3.20 -5.20
CA ALA A 12 9.72 3.63 -4.02
C ALA A 12 10.24 5.07 -4.11
N SER A 13 10.54 5.57 -5.31
CA SER A 13 10.96 6.98 -5.50
C SER A 13 9.84 7.99 -5.24
N ARG A 14 8.57 7.60 -5.40
CA ARG A 14 7.38 8.44 -5.16
C ARG A 14 6.89 8.38 -3.72
N MET A 15 7.31 7.38 -2.95
CA MET A 15 6.86 7.15 -1.57
C MET A 15 7.52 8.10 -0.57
N GLN A 16 6.73 8.63 0.34
CA GLN A 16 7.21 9.26 1.57
C GLN A 16 7.87 8.22 2.50
N ALA A 17 8.59 8.69 3.51
CA ALA A 17 9.34 7.82 4.41
C ALA A 17 8.43 6.79 5.14
N GLY A 18 7.26 7.22 5.61
CA GLY A 18 6.27 6.36 6.25
C GLY A 18 5.70 5.31 5.31
N GLU A 19 5.26 5.72 4.12
CA GLU A 19 4.73 4.84 3.07
C GLU A 19 5.76 3.79 2.65
N ARG A 20 7.03 4.18 2.53
CA ARG A 20 8.12 3.28 2.16
C ARG A 20 8.33 2.17 3.19
N ARG A 21 8.37 2.55 4.48
CA ARG A 21 8.45 1.56 5.58
C ARG A 21 7.21 0.67 5.59
N PHE A 22 6.03 1.23 5.35
CA PHE A 22 4.79 0.47 5.32
C PHE A 22 4.74 -0.53 4.17
N ALA A 23 5.11 -0.13 2.95
CA ALA A 23 5.17 -1.00 1.77
C ALA A 23 6.12 -2.20 1.98
N GLN A 24 7.27 -1.98 2.60
CA GLN A 24 8.19 -3.06 2.98
C GLN A 24 7.54 -4.04 3.96
N ARG A 25 6.80 -3.53 4.96
CA ARG A 25 6.07 -4.40 5.90
C ARG A 25 4.95 -5.20 5.25
N LEU A 26 4.22 -4.61 4.31
CA LEU A 26 3.22 -5.36 3.54
C LEU A 26 3.89 -6.53 2.80
N ALA A 27 4.98 -6.28 2.08
CA ALA A 27 5.70 -7.33 1.35
C ALA A 27 6.27 -8.42 2.28
N ASP A 28 6.85 -8.02 3.42
CA ASP A 28 7.52 -8.93 4.37
C ASP A 28 6.55 -9.74 5.23
N LYS A 29 5.38 -9.20 5.55
CA LYS A 29 4.49 -9.74 6.59
C LYS A 29 3.21 -10.38 6.07
N LEU A 30 2.79 -10.03 4.86
CA LEU A 30 1.60 -10.62 4.26
C LEU A 30 1.96 -11.80 3.36
N GLU A 31 1.03 -12.75 3.33
CA GLU A 31 1.06 -13.93 2.47
C GLU A 31 0.95 -13.54 0.98
N ASP A 32 1.22 -14.48 0.08
CA ASP A 32 1.27 -14.26 -1.37
C ASP A 32 -0.09 -14.08 -2.04
N ASP A 33 -1.18 -14.38 -1.34
CA ASP A 33 -2.57 -14.17 -1.79
C ASP A 33 -3.09 -12.74 -1.56
N TYR A 34 -2.25 -11.85 -1.01
CA TYR A 34 -2.55 -10.43 -0.90
C TYR A 34 -2.10 -9.64 -2.13
N LEU A 35 -3.01 -8.82 -2.65
CA LEU A 35 -2.72 -7.78 -3.65
C LEU A 35 -2.70 -6.42 -2.95
N CYS A 36 -1.59 -5.68 -3.09
CA CYS A 36 -1.38 -4.39 -2.45
C CYS A 36 -1.12 -3.32 -3.51
N TRP A 37 -2.10 -2.45 -3.78
CA TRP A 37 -1.92 -1.32 -4.68
C TRP A 37 -1.42 -0.08 -3.94
N TYR A 38 -0.48 0.64 -4.54
CA TYR A 38 0.00 1.93 -4.07
C TYR A 38 -0.45 3.04 -5.02
N ASP A 39 -0.99 4.13 -4.47
CA ASP A 39 -1.36 5.36 -5.19
C ASP A 39 -2.26 5.10 -6.42
N MET A 40 -3.29 4.26 -6.23
CA MET A 40 -4.24 3.88 -7.28
C MET A 40 -5.55 4.68 -7.14
N PRO A 41 -5.99 5.39 -8.19
CA PRO A 41 -7.20 6.20 -8.11
C PRO A 41 -8.47 5.33 -8.01
N VAL A 42 -9.26 5.52 -6.96
CA VAL A 42 -10.49 4.75 -6.75
C VAL A 42 -11.73 5.51 -7.22
N GLY A 43 -12.47 4.88 -8.13
CA GLY A 43 -13.78 5.33 -8.60
C GLY A 43 -13.76 6.58 -9.49
N ALA A 44 -14.94 6.99 -9.96
CA ALA A 44 -15.09 8.12 -10.90
C ALA A 44 -14.60 9.46 -10.35
N ARG A 45 -14.58 9.61 -9.02
CA ARG A 45 -14.10 10.83 -8.34
C ARG A 45 -12.60 10.80 -8.01
N ARG A 46 -11.86 9.76 -8.44
CA ARG A 46 -10.43 9.59 -8.19
C ARG A 46 -10.07 9.87 -6.72
N ARG A 47 -10.72 9.15 -5.79
CA ARG A 47 -10.31 9.24 -4.39
C ARG A 47 -9.01 8.47 -4.24
N TYR A 48 -8.00 9.11 -3.68
CA TYR A 48 -6.69 8.53 -3.44
C TYR A 48 -6.66 8.02 -2.00
N SER A 49 -6.27 6.76 -1.84
CA SER A 49 -5.79 6.20 -0.58
C SER A 49 -4.35 5.76 -0.83
N ASP A 50 -3.47 5.95 0.13
CA ASP A 50 -2.05 5.59 -0.04
C ASP A 50 -1.88 4.11 -0.43
N PHE A 51 -2.64 3.21 0.21
CA PHE A 51 -2.65 1.78 -0.11
C PHE A 51 -4.06 1.20 -0.19
N ILE A 52 -4.23 0.25 -1.11
CA ILE A 52 -5.39 -0.64 -1.19
C ILE A 52 -4.88 -2.06 -1.01
N VAL A 53 -5.40 -2.79 -0.03
CA VAL A 53 -5.00 -4.17 0.27
C VAL A 53 -6.22 -5.08 0.08
N LEU A 54 -6.09 -6.08 -0.79
CA LEU A 54 -7.13 -7.08 -1.06
C LEU A 54 -6.62 -8.47 -0.69
N HIS A 55 -7.43 -9.20 0.08
CA HIS A 55 -7.28 -10.63 0.27
C HIS A 55 -8.57 -11.34 -0.11
N PRO A 56 -8.52 -12.41 -0.92
CA PRO A 56 -9.70 -13.02 -1.55
C PRO A 56 -10.77 -13.49 -0.57
N ARG A 57 -10.39 -13.86 0.66
CA ARG A 57 -11.32 -14.34 1.70
C ARG A 57 -11.54 -13.37 2.87
N ARG A 58 -10.81 -12.25 2.94
CA ARG A 58 -10.85 -11.30 4.06
C ARG A 58 -11.39 -9.93 3.63
N GLY A 59 -11.41 -9.66 2.33
CA GLY A 59 -11.98 -8.46 1.74
C GLY A 59 -10.93 -7.40 1.43
N LEU A 60 -11.40 -6.15 1.37
CA LEU A 60 -10.68 -4.99 0.88
C LEU A 60 -10.45 -3.99 2.02
N LEU A 61 -9.22 -3.48 2.13
CA LEU A 61 -8.84 -2.41 3.03
C LEU A 61 -8.30 -1.23 2.23
N LEU A 62 -8.78 -0.03 2.51
CA LEU A 62 -8.20 1.23 2.03
C LEU A 62 -7.49 1.89 3.20
N LEU A 63 -6.22 2.23 3.01
CA LEU A 63 -5.32 2.68 4.06
C LEU A 63 -4.70 4.02 3.70
N GLU A 64 -4.63 4.88 4.72
CA GLU A 64 -3.93 6.15 4.69
C GLU A 64 -2.77 6.07 5.68
N VAL A 65 -1.56 6.36 5.23
CA VAL A 65 -0.34 6.33 6.02
C VAL A 65 0.00 7.74 6.48
N LYS A 66 0.11 7.92 7.79
CA LYS A 66 0.62 9.17 8.38
C LYS A 66 1.92 8.87 9.11
N ASP A 67 2.97 9.60 8.73
CA ASP A 67 4.26 9.55 9.41
C ASP A 67 4.29 10.66 10.47
N TRP A 68 4.77 10.34 11.66
CA TRP A 68 4.80 11.24 12.80
C TRP A 68 6.12 11.05 13.55
N ARG A 69 6.67 12.17 14.01
CA ARG A 69 7.81 12.19 14.92
C ARG A 69 7.33 12.78 16.24
N LEU A 70 7.74 12.15 17.33
CA LEU A 70 7.63 12.75 18.65
C LEU A 70 8.61 13.93 18.68
N ALA A 71 8.10 15.10 19.08
CA ALA A 71 8.90 16.30 19.28
C ALA A 71 9.82 16.15 20.50
#